data_AF-A0A4Y9XZ25-F1
#
_entry.id   AF-A0A4Y9XZ25-F1
#
_cell.length_a   1.000
_cell.length_b   1.000
_cell.length_c   1.000
_cell.angle_alpha   90.00
_cell.angle_beta   90.00
_cell.angle_gamma   90.00
#
_symmetry.space_group_name_H-M   'P 1'
#
loop_
_entity.id
_entity.type
_entity.pdbx_description
1 polymer ?
#
loop_
_entity_poly.entity_id
_entity_poly.type
_entity_poly.pdbx_seq_one_letter_code
_entity_poly.pdbx_strand_id
1 'polypeptide(L)' 'MLLDPLINRPNRVVEKQRMIQASRDPIYLSNPGAKIYVRAYYGLFAFGMLGAVYGMVSLIKGKPAAE' A
#
# COMPACT_ATOMS: atom_id res chain seq x y z
N MET A 1 -2.25 35.00 0.72
CA MET A 1 -1.07 34.75 -0.13
C MET A 1 -1.16 33.33 -0.69
N LEU A 2 -0.81 33.12 -1.97
CA LEU A 2 -0.93 31.84 -2.69
C LEU A 2 -0.17 30.67 -2.01
N LEU A 3 0.78 31.00 -1.12
CA LEU A 3 1.63 30.05 -0.39
C LEU A 3 1.21 29.83 1.07
N ASP A 4 0.21 30.54 1.58
CA ASP A 4 -0.24 30.42 2.98
C ASP A 4 -0.59 28.98 3.41
N PRO A 5 -1.23 28.13 2.58
CA PRO A 5 -1.51 26.74 2.94
C PRO A 5 -0.26 25.85 3.05
N LEU A 6 0.86 26.27 2.47
CA LEU A 6 2.15 25.56 2.51
C LEU A 6 3.00 26.01 3.70
N ILE A 7 2.92 27.30 4.05
CA ILE A 7 3.72 27.94 5.10
C ILE A 7 3.04 27.78 6.47
N ASN A 8 1.73 28.03 6.55
CA ASN A 8 0.96 27.97 7.79
C ASN A 8 0.11 26.70 7.85
N ARG A 9 0.77 25.55 8.06
CA ARG A 9 0.04 24.30 8.31
C ARG A 9 -0.40 24.23 9.78
N PRO A 10 -1.69 23.95 10.06
CA PRO A 10 -2.13 23.73 11.43
C PRO A 10 -1.44 22.50 12.02
N ASN A 11 -0.95 22.63 13.25
CA ASN A 11 -0.42 21.48 13.98
C ASN A 11 -1.56 20.54 14.37
N ARG A 12 -1.64 19.38 13.71
CA ARG A 12 -2.62 18.32 13.97
C ARG A 12 -2.00 17.07 14.61
N VAL A 13 -0.83 17.19 15.23
CA VAL A 13 -0.12 16.02 15.79
C VAL A 13 -0.94 15.35 16.90
N VAL A 14 -1.46 16.11 17.86
CA VAL A 14 -2.26 15.56 18.98
C VAL A 14 -3.55 14.89 18.49
N GLU A 15 -4.20 15.47 17.49
CA GLU A 15 -5.38 14.88 16.84
C GLU A 15 -5.05 13.52 16.22
N LYS A 16 -3.96 13.44 15.45
CA LYS A 16 -3.48 12.18 14.86
C LYS A 16 -3.06 11.16 15.90
N GLN A 17 -2.39 11.59 16.98
CA GLN A 17 -2.01 10.71 18.09
C GLN A 17 -3.24 10.08 18.73
N ARG A 18 -4.27 10.88 19.05
CA ARG A 18 -5.53 10.38 19.60
C ARG A 18 -6.23 9.41 18.64
N MET A 19 -6.26 9.72 17.35
CA MET A 19 -6.86 8.86 16.33
C MET A 19 -6.18 7.49 16.26
N ILE A 20 -4.84 7.46 16.22
CA ILE A 20 -4.07 6.20 16.13
C ILE A 20 -4.16 5.42 17.45
N GLN A 21 -4.03 6.10 18.60
CA GLN A 21 -4.11 5.45 19.93
C GLN A 21 -5.51 4.94 20.28
N ALA A 22 -6.57 5.50 19.69
CA ALA A 22 -7.93 5.00 19.86
C ALA A 22 -8.20 3.69 19.09
N SER A 23 -7.39 3.35 18.09
CA SER A 23 -7.55 2.15 17.29
C SER A 23 -6.95 0.92 17.99
N ARG A 24 -7.64 -0.22 17.89
CA ARG A 24 -7.13 -1.55 18.28
C ARG A 24 -6.57 -2.33 17.09
N ASP A 25 -6.63 -1.77 15.90
CA ASP A 25 -6.06 -2.38 14.72
C ASP A 25 -4.51 -2.39 14.82
N PRO A 26 -3.83 -3.37 14.19
CA PRO A 26 -2.37 -3.34 14.07
C PRO A 26 -1.88 -2.00 13.51
N ILE A 27 -0.65 -1.59 13.88
CA ILE A 27 -0.10 -0.26 13.54
C ILE A 27 -0.22 0.04 12.03
N TYR A 28 0.03 -0.95 11.17
CA TYR A 28 -0.04 -0.81 9.70
C TYR A 28 -1.46 -0.70 9.12
N LEU A 29 -2.51 -0.90 9.94
CA LEU A 29 -3.92 -0.74 9.58
C LEU A 29 -4.63 0.34 10.38
N SER A 30 -3.94 0.94 11.36
CA SER A 30 -4.53 1.86 12.34
C SER A 30 -5.02 3.18 11.73
N ASN A 31 -4.47 3.59 10.60
CA ASN A 31 -4.91 4.78 9.88
C ASN A 31 -6.21 4.49 9.08
N PRO A 32 -7.23 5.38 9.08
CA PRO A 32 -8.53 5.12 8.45
C PRO A 32 -8.47 4.68 6.97
N GLY A 33 -7.51 5.19 6.20
CA GLY A 33 -7.29 4.80 4.80
C GLY A 33 -6.38 3.58 4.59
N ALA A 34 -5.64 3.14 5.61
CA ALA A 34 -4.60 2.12 5.46
C ALA A 34 -5.15 0.78 4.97
N LYS A 35 -6.36 0.41 5.37
CA LYS A 35 -6.99 -0.86 4.93
C LYS A 35 -7.12 -0.93 3.41
N ILE A 36 -7.43 0.19 2.74
CA ILE A 36 -7.56 0.23 1.27
C ILE A 36 -6.18 0.05 0.63
N TYR A 37 -5.17 0.79 1.09
CA TYR A 37 -3.81 0.70 0.57
C TYR A 37 -3.20 -0.69 0.75
N VAL A 38 -3.35 -1.28 1.94
CA VAL A 38 -2.81 -2.61 2.25
C VAL A 38 -3.50 -3.69 1.42
N ARG A 39 -4.83 -3.61 1.22
CA ARG A 39 -5.55 -4.53 0.35
C ARG A 39 -5.12 -4.42 -1.11
N ALA A 40 -4.94 -3.19 -1.62
CA ALA A 40 -4.45 -2.96 -2.96
C ALA A 40 -3.02 -3.53 -3.15
N TYR A 41 -2.15 -3.30 -2.17
CA TYR A 41 -0.81 -3.88 -2.14
C TYR A 41 -0.85 -5.41 -2.20
N TYR A 42 -1.66 -6.06 -1.37
CA TYR A 42 -1.79 -7.53 -1.40
C TYR A 42 -2.32 -8.04 -2.73
N GLY A 43 -3.27 -7.34 -3.36
CA GLY A 43 -3.78 -7.70 -4.69
C GLY A 43 -2.69 -7.67 -5.76
N LEU A 44 -1.94 -6.56 -5.83
CA LEU A 44 -0.84 -6.40 -6.79
C LEU A 44 0.28 -7.41 -6.53
N PHE A 45 0.64 -7.61 -5.26
CA PHE A 45 1.67 -8.56 -4.87
C PHE A 45 1.28 -9.99 -5.27
N ALA A 46 0.08 -10.43 -4.92
CA ALA A 46 -0.40 -11.76 -5.27
C ALA A 46 -0.44 -11.97 -6.79
N PHE A 47 -0.93 -10.98 -7.54
CA PHE A 47 -0.94 -11.02 -9.00
C PHE A 47 0.48 -11.14 -9.59
N GLY A 48 1.42 -10.33 -9.09
CA GLY A 48 2.82 -10.39 -9.50
C GLY A 48 3.46 -11.76 -9.20
N MET A 49 3.19 -12.32 -8.02
CA MET A 49 3.70 -13.65 -7.63
C MET A 49 3.12 -14.77 -8.49
N LEU A 50 1.83 -14.71 -8.84
CA LEU A 50 1.22 -15.65 -9.79
C LEU A 50 1.88 -15.56 -11.17
N GLY A 51 2.17 -14.35 -11.65
CA GLY A 51 2.92 -14.12 -12.88
C GLY A 51 4.33 -14.71 -12.83
N ALA A 52 5.04 -14.53 -11.71
CA ALA A 52 6.37 -15.10 -11.49
C ALA A 52 6.35 -16.64 -11.52
N VAL A 53 5.39 -17.26 -10.83
CA VAL A 53 5.21 -18.72 -10.84
C VAL A 53 4.85 -19.22 -12.25
N TYR A 54 3.96 -18.53 -12.95
CA TYR A 54 3.61 -18.86 -14.33
C TYR A 54 4.82 -18.77 -15.27
N GLY A 55 5.65 -17.72 -15.12
CA GLY A 55 6.90 -17.55 -15.86
C GLY A 55 7.86 -18.70 -15.58
N MET A 56 8.06 -19.07 -14.31
CA MET A 56 8.90 -20.19 -13.91
C MET A 56 8.42 -21.51 -14.53
N VAL A 57 7.13 -21.82 -14.47
CA VAL A 57 6.56 -23.04 -15.08
C VAL A 57 6.72 -23.03 -16.60
N SER A 58 6.59 -21.86 -17.23
CA SER A 58 6.77 -21.71 -18.68
C SER A 58 8.22 -21.93 -19.09
N LEU A 59 9.19 -21.45 -18.31
CA LEU A 59 10.62 -21.70 -18.50
C LEU A 59 10.97 -23.19 -18.33
N ILE A 60 10.45 -23.84 -17.28
CA ILE A 60 10.66 -25.29 -17.07
C ILE A 60 10.11 -26.11 -18.25
N LYS A 61 8.97 -25.71 -18.82
CA LYS A 61 8.35 -26.38 -19.96
C LYS A 61 8.98 -25.99 -21.31
N GLY A 62 9.96 -25.09 -21.33
CA GLY A 62 10.63 -24.65 -22.55
C GLY A 62 9.72 -23.90 -23.53
N LYS A 63 8.68 -23.20 -23.05
CA LYS A 63 7.83 -22.39 -23.93
C LYS A 63 8.69 -21.29 -24.57
N PRO A 64 8.71 -21.15 -25.90
CA PRO A 64 9.43 -20.06 -26.55
C PRO A 64 8.80 -18.73 -26.12
N ALA A 65 9.64 -17.74 -25.87
CA ALA A 65 9.16 -16.37 -25.74
C ALA A 65 8.52 -16.00 -27.07
N ALA A 66 7.28 -15.50 -27.03
CA ALA A 66 6.67 -14.91 -28.20
C ALA A 66 7.41 -13.59 -28.48
N GLU A 67 8.40 -13.64 -29.36
CA GLU A 67 8.93 -12.48 -30.09
C GLU A 67 7.96 -12.07 -31.20
#